data_AF-A0A7J2YSB8-F1
#
_entry.id   AF-A0A7J2YSB8-F1
#
_cell.length_a   1.000
_cell.length_b   1.000
_cell.length_c   1.000
_cell.angle_alpha   90.00
_cell.angle_beta   90.00
_cell.angle_gamma   90.00
#
_symmetry.space_group_name_H-M   'P 1'
#
loop_
_entity.id
_entity.type
_entity.pdbx_description
1 polymer ?
#
loop_
_entity_poly.entity_id
_entity_poly.type
_entity_poly.pdbx_seq_one_letter_code
_entity_poly.pdbx_strand_id
1 'polypeptide(L)'
;MTQSQPVSESLIESAVRVLLRIAFRFEPLAPTAISLLMHEQLHRYRDGGIISDYKTHTKRLGKYHYRIEIDLEVTGMQAVHLLANLFPKQLSRYGRWFHD
;
A
#
# COMPACT_ATOMS: atom_id res chain seq x y z
N MET A 1 11.59 -36.52 -34.30
CA MET A 1 11.19 -35.11 -34.39
C MET A 1 9.98 -34.92 -33.47
N THR A 2 10.20 -34.30 -32.32
CA THR A 2 9.24 -34.10 -31.23
C THR A 2 8.27 -32.98 -31.60
N GLN A 3 7.01 -33.30 -31.86
CA GLN A 3 5.92 -32.33 -31.97
C GLN A 3 5.15 -32.31 -30.66
N SER A 4 5.33 -31.25 -29.87
CA SER A 4 4.67 -31.14 -28.57
C SER A 4 4.40 -29.71 -28.17
N GLN A 5 3.64 -28.92 -28.94
CA GLN A 5 3.03 -27.63 -28.50
C GLN A 5 1.79 -27.25 -29.36
N PRO A 6 0.57 -27.54 -28.87
CA PRO A 6 -0.49 -26.50 -28.84
C PRO A 6 -1.30 -26.48 -27.51
N VAL A 7 -1.09 -27.47 -26.64
CA VAL A 7 -1.88 -27.64 -25.40
C VAL A 7 -1.51 -26.58 -24.34
N SER A 8 -0.27 -26.08 -24.35
CA SER A 8 0.23 -25.12 -23.37
C SER A 8 -0.42 -23.74 -23.48
N GLU A 9 -0.62 -23.21 -24.69
CA GLU A 9 -1.17 -21.85 -24.87
C GLU A 9 -2.62 -21.75 -24.41
N SER A 10 -3.46 -22.71 -24.79
CA SER A 10 -4.89 -22.71 -24.39
C SER A 10 -5.09 -22.88 -22.88
N LEU A 11 -4.24 -23.67 -22.21
CA LEU A 11 -4.25 -23.82 -20.75
C LEU A 11 -3.78 -22.56 -20.04
N ILE A 12 -2.75 -21.89 -20.57
CA ILE A 12 -2.27 -20.60 -20.06
C ILE A 12 -3.35 -19.52 -20.23
N GLU A 13 -3.98 -19.45 -21.41
CA GLU A 13 -5.05 -18.48 -21.68
C GLU A 13 -6.26 -18.69 -20.75
N SER A 14 -6.64 -19.95 -20.52
CA SER A 14 -7.74 -20.31 -19.63
C SER A 14 -7.41 -20.01 -18.16
N ALA A 15 -6.19 -20.31 -17.72
CA ALA A 15 -5.70 -19.98 -16.39
C ALA A 15 -5.65 -18.47 -16.15
N VAL A 16 -5.17 -17.69 -17.13
CA VAL A 16 -5.16 -16.22 -17.08
C VAL A 16 -6.59 -15.68 -17.01
N ARG A 17 -7.53 -16.25 -17.77
CA ARG A 17 -8.93 -15.83 -17.77
C ARG A 17 -9.64 -16.13 -16.44
N VAL A 18 -9.31 -17.26 -15.80
CA VAL A 18 -9.79 -17.63 -14.46
C VAL A 18 -9.17 -16.74 -13.39
N LEU A 19 -7.86 -16.50 -13.43
CA LEU A 19 -7.16 -15.59 -12.51
C LEU A 19 -7.69 -14.17 -12.60
N LEU A 20 -7.92 -13.66 -13.82
CA LEU A 20 -8.56 -12.36 -14.03
C LEU A 20 -9.96 -12.34 -13.42
N ARG A 21 -10.81 -13.34 -13.69
CA ARG A 21 -12.16 -13.44 -13.09
C ARG A 21 -12.13 -13.46 -11.57
N ILE A 22 -11.15 -14.14 -10.97
CA ILE A 22 -10.94 -14.18 -9.53
C ILE A 22 -10.50 -12.79 -9.03
N ALA A 23 -9.49 -12.17 -9.64
CA ALA A 23 -9.05 -10.82 -9.30
C ALA A 23 -10.20 -9.79 -9.37
N PHE A 24 -11.07 -9.89 -10.39
CA PHE A 24 -12.28 -9.06 -10.52
C PHE A 24 -13.36 -9.39 -9.48
N ARG A 25 -13.44 -10.64 -9.00
CA ARG A 25 -14.43 -11.08 -8.00
C ARG A 25 -14.06 -10.61 -6.58
N PHE A 26 -12.78 -10.55 -6.26
CA PHE A 26 -12.27 -10.10 -4.96
C PHE A 26 -12.01 -8.58 -4.92
N GLU A 27 -12.21 -7.88 -6.03
CA GLU A 27 -12.10 -6.43 -6.16
C GLU A 27 -12.96 -5.62 -5.14
N PRO A 28 -14.19 -6.04 -4.76
CA PRO A 28 -14.97 -5.38 -3.71
C PRO A 28 -14.41 -5.58 -2.30
N LEU A 29 -13.58 -6.61 -2.09
CA LEU A 29 -12.97 -6.92 -0.79
C LEU A 29 -11.62 -6.23 -0.62
N ALA A 30 -11.03 -5.72 -1.71
CA ALA A 30 -9.77 -5.00 -1.67
C ALA A 30 -9.77 -3.79 -0.71
N PRO A 31 -10.82 -2.93 -0.63
CA PRO A 31 -10.85 -1.84 0.35
C PRO A 31 -10.74 -2.34 1.79
N THR A 32 -11.39 -3.45 2.11
CA THR A 32 -11.35 -4.07 3.44
C THR A 32 -9.97 -4.62 3.75
N ALA A 33 -9.37 -5.37 2.81
CA ALA A 33 -8.03 -5.91 2.98
C ALA A 33 -6.98 -4.81 3.14
N ILE A 34 -7.04 -3.76 2.30
CA ILE A 34 -6.15 -2.59 2.38
C ILE A 34 -6.33 -1.90 3.73
N SER A 35 -7.58 -1.66 4.17
CA SER A 35 -7.85 -1.01 5.47
C SER A 35 -7.30 -1.82 6.63
N LEU A 36 -7.44 -3.15 6.61
CA LEU A 36 -6.98 -4.02 7.69
C LEU A 36 -5.46 -4.04 7.77
N LEU A 37 -4.78 -4.21 6.64
CA LEU A 37 -3.31 -4.18 6.57
C LEU A 37 -2.75 -2.81 6.98
N MET A 38 -3.40 -1.71 6.56
CA MET A 38 -3.02 -0.37 6.99
C MET A 38 -3.25 -0.13 8.47
N HIS A 39 -4.37 -0.59 9.01
CA HIS A 39 -4.65 -0.49 10.42
C HIS A 39 -3.61 -1.24 11.25
N GLU A 40 -3.29 -2.49 10.90
CA GLU A 40 -2.23 -3.26 11.59
C GLU A 40 -0.87 -2.58 11.52
N GLN A 41 -0.49 -2.03 10.36
CA GLN A 41 0.78 -1.35 10.21
C GLN A 41 0.86 -0.07 11.04
N LEU A 42 -0.17 0.78 10.98
CA LEU A 42 -0.23 2.03 11.72
C LEU A 42 -0.37 1.79 13.22
N HIS A 43 -1.08 0.74 13.64
CA HIS A 43 -1.13 0.32 15.03
C HIS A 43 0.26 -0.02 15.57
N ARG A 44 1.05 -0.80 14.82
CA ARG A 44 2.44 -1.10 15.20
C ARG A 44 3.30 0.16 15.29
N TYR A 45 3.09 1.14 14.41
CA TYR A 45 3.81 2.42 14.47
C TYR A 45 3.41 3.24 15.70
N ARG A 46 2.13 3.24 16.07
CA ARG A 46 1.65 3.89 17.28
C ARG A 46 2.27 3.24 18.53
N ASP A 47 2.19 1.92 18.63
CA ASP A 47 2.70 1.17 19.78
C ASP A 47 4.23 1.26 19.89
N GLY A 48 4.92 1.35 18.75
CA GLY A 48 6.35 1.60 18.67
C GLY A 48 6.77 3.06 18.91
N GLY A 49 5.82 3.97 19.19
CA GLY A 49 6.08 5.39 19.45
C GLY A 49 6.52 6.21 18.22
N ILE A 50 6.35 5.66 17.00
CA ILE A 50 6.71 6.32 15.74
C ILE A 50 5.69 7.40 15.39
N ILE A 51 4.41 7.16 15.68
CA ILE A 51 3.31 8.13 15.54
C ILE A 51 2.55 8.20 16.87
N SER A 52 1.87 9.32 17.14
CA SER A 52 1.06 9.46 18.35
C SER A 52 -0.32 8.83 18.19
N ASP A 53 -0.97 9.11 17.07
CA ASP A 53 -2.26 8.50 16.71
C ASP A 53 -2.47 8.50 15.20
N TYR A 54 -3.50 7.82 14.74
CA TYR A 54 -3.86 7.80 13.34
C TYR A 54 -5.35 7.55 13.09
N LYS A 55 -5.82 8.04 11.96
CA LYS A 55 -7.06 7.61 11.33
C LYS A 55 -6.76 7.20 9.91
N THR A 56 -7.34 6.08 9.49
CA THR A 56 -7.19 5.57 8.13
C THR A 56 -8.55 5.22 7.57
N HIS A 57 -8.74 5.52 6.30
CA HIS A 57 -9.97 5.22 5.62
C HIS A 57 -9.71 4.86 4.16
N THR A 58 -10.22 3.70 3.74
CA THR A 58 -10.11 3.27 2.34
C THR A 58 -11.50 3.27 1.71
N LYS A 59 -11.65 4.04 0.64
CA LYS A 59 -12.86 4.03 -0.19
C LYS A 59 -12.54 3.49 -1.57
N ARG A 60 -13.49 2.76 -2.13
CA ARG A 60 -13.48 2.42 -3.55
C ARG A 60 -14.10 3.57 -4.34
N LEU A 61 -13.37 4.11 -5.30
CA LEU A 61 -13.85 5.15 -6.22
C LEU A 61 -14.39 4.56 -7.53
N GLY A 62 -13.92 3.37 -7.91
CA GLY A 62 -14.32 2.70 -9.13
C GLY A 62 -13.63 1.34 -9.27
N LYS A 63 -13.80 0.71 -10.44
CA LYS A 63 -13.16 -0.58 -10.73
C LYS A 63 -11.64 -0.45 -10.67
N TYR A 64 -11.02 -1.14 -9.71
CA TYR A 64 -9.57 -1.05 -9.42
C TYR A 64 -9.05 0.35 -9.08
N HIS A 65 -9.94 1.26 -8.70
CA HIS A 65 -9.58 2.60 -8.31
C HIS A 65 -9.97 2.81 -6.85
N TYR A 66 -8.96 2.92 -6.00
CA TYR A 66 -9.11 3.06 -4.56
C TYR A 66 -8.49 4.36 -4.10
N ARG A 67 -9.15 5.00 -3.14
CA ARG A 67 -8.64 6.17 -2.43
C ARG A 67 -8.37 5.77 -0.99
N ILE A 68 -7.14 6.02 -0.57
CA ILE A 68 -6.69 5.77 0.79
C ILE A 68 -6.42 7.14 1.40
N GLU A 69 -7.09 7.43 2.49
CA GLU A 69 -6.91 8.64 3.29
C GLU A 69 -6.26 8.23 4.61
N ILE A 70 -5.16 8.90 4.97
CA ILE A 70 -4.42 8.62 6.19
C ILE A 70 -4.16 9.95 6.88
N ASP A 71 -4.77 10.12 8.05
CA ASP A 71 -4.50 11.23 8.95
C ASP A 71 -3.53 10.73 10.02
N LEU A 72 -2.34 11.31 10.06
CA LEU A 72 -1.31 10.97 11.03
C LEU A 72 -1.17 12.10 12.05
N GLU A 73 -1.30 11.75 13.33
CA GLU A 73 -0.95 12.64 14.41
C GLU A 73 0.50 12.34 14.83
N VAL A 74 1.35 13.35 14.67
CA VAL A 74 2.79 13.25 14.94
C VAL A 74 3.26 14.48 15.69
N THR A 75 4.17 14.27 16.64
CA THR A 75 4.95 15.35 17.23
C THR A 75 5.99 15.87 16.24
N GLY A 76 6.54 17.07 16.48
CA GLY A 76 7.59 17.62 15.62
C GLY A 76 8.80 16.68 15.45
N MET A 77 9.22 16.01 16.52
CA MET A 77 10.35 15.07 16.48
C MET A 77 10.02 13.81 15.67
N GLN A 78 8.83 13.24 15.84
CA GLN A 78 8.36 12.08 15.07
C GLN A 78 8.21 12.42 13.58
N ALA A 79 7.69 13.61 13.25
CA ALA A 79 7.57 14.08 11.88
C ALA A 79 8.93 14.11 11.16
N VAL A 80 9.97 14.62 11.84
CA VAL A 80 11.34 14.64 11.29
C VAL A 80 11.84 13.22 11.03
N HIS A 81 11.67 12.31 11.98
CA HIS A 81 12.08 10.90 11.83
C HIS A 81 11.34 10.19 10.69
N LEU A 82 10.01 10.38 10.57
CA LEU A 82 9.20 9.80 9.50
C LEU A 82 9.59 10.34 8.14
N LEU A 83 9.74 11.66 8.02
CA LEU A 83 10.15 12.30 6.78
C LEU A 83 11.53 11.82 6.33
N ALA A 84 12.49 11.74 7.25
CA ALA A 84 13.84 11.24 6.97
C ALA A 84 13.84 9.78 6.46
N ASN A 85 12.95 8.93 6.99
CA ASN A 85 12.84 7.54 6.56
C ASN A 85 12.02 7.35 5.27
N LEU A 86 11.01 8.18 5.02
CA LEU A 86 10.15 8.11 3.82
C LEU A 86 10.83 8.73 2.59
N PHE A 87 11.65 9.76 2.79
CA PHE A 87 12.32 10.49 1.71
C PHE A 87 13.81 10.70 2.00
N PRO A 88 14.60 9.62 2.18
CA PRO A 88 15.99 9.70 2.64
C PRO A 88 16.90 10.53 1.74
N LYS A 89 16.53 10.71 0.46
CA LYS A 89 17.31 11.48 -0.53
C LYS A 89 16.88 12.93 -0.70
N GLN A 90 15.71 13.36 -0.22
CA GLN A 90 15.21 14.73 -0.46
C GLN A 90 15.38 15.68 0.73
N LEU A 91 15.60 15.17 1.94
CA LEU A 91 15.69 15.99 3.17
C LEU A 91 17.09 16.43 3.56
N SER A 92 18.15 15.89 2.95
CA SER A 92 19.53 16.36 3.17
C SER A 92 19.71 17.85 2.84
N ARG A 93 18.80 18.43 2.06
CA ARG A 93 18.77 19.87 1.72
C ARG A 93 18.06 20.73 2.78
N TYR A 94 17.15 20.16 3.56
CA TYR A 94 16.32 20.87 4.54
C TYR A 94 16.85 20.79 5.98
N GLY A 95 17.80 19.90 6.27
CA GLY A 95 18.44 19.81 7.60
C GLY A 95 19.15 21.10 8.06
N ARG A 96 19.39 22.06 7.16
CA ARG A 96 19.96 23.39 7.49
C ARG A 96 18.93 24.41 7.98
N TRP A 97 17.63 24.15 7.84
CA TRP A 97 16.56 25.10 8.19
C TRP A 97 16.00 24.94 9.62
N PHE A 98 16.38 23.87 10.32
CA PHE A 98 15.93 23.59 11.69
C PHE A 98 17.02 23.77 12.75
N HIS A 99 18.16 24.35 12.34
CA HIS A 99 19.20 24.87 13.23
C HIS A 99 19.07 26.40 13.26
N ASP A 100 18.04 26.90 13.93
CA ASP A 100 17.96 28.23 14.54
C ASP A 100 16.97 28.16 15.71
#